data_AF-A0A818E967-F1
#
_entry.id   AF-A0A818E967-F1
#
_cell.length_a   1.000
_cell.length_b   1.000
_cell.length_c   1.000
_cell.angle_alpha   90.00
_cell.angle_beta   90.00
_cell.angle_gamma   90.00
#
_symmetry.space_group_name_H-M   'P 1'
#
loop_
_entity.id
_entity.type
_entity.pdbx_description
1 polymer ?
#
loop_
_entity_poly.entity_id
_entity_poly.type
_entity_poly.pdbx_seq_one_letter_code
_entity_poly.pdbx_strand_id
1 'polypeptide(L)'
;MTTQVEKSDTRSYEILQYDCSTWVAPKRRRRVYPYQLEFNNWAFNLPSNSIEIKQAWSQISNDVDVLLTHGPPENIFDKNSLGLRTGCAQLLARVNIVKPRLHVFGHIHEGYGRIDSDSTIFVNASTCDVNYQPTQGPIVIDLELKDKN
;
A
#
# COMPACT_ATOMS: atom_id res chain seq x y z
N MET A 1 36.89 32.70 -6.70
CA MET A 1 36.57 31.47 -5.94
C MET A 1 35.08 31.24 -6.06
N THR A 2 34.73 30.18 -6.78
CA THR A 2 33.37 29.74 -7.03
C THR A 2 32.90 28.93 -5.84
N THR A 3 31.73 29.25 -5.28
CA THR A 3 30.86 28.23 -4.67
C THR A 3 29.43 28.72 -4.77
N GLN A 4 28.73 28.24 -5.80
CA GLN A 4 27.29 28.13 -5.77
C GLN A 4 26.95 26.92 -4.91
N VAL A 5 25.96 27.04 -4.02
CA VAL A 5 25.22 25.90 -3.47
C VAL A 5 23.76 26.15 -3.77
N GLU A 6 23.14 25.14 -4.37
CA GLU A 6 21.87 25.15 -5.06
C GLU A 6 20.65 25.14 -4.13
N LYS A 7 19.58 25.78 -4.65
CA LYS A 7 18.14 25.63 -4.42
C LYS A 7 17.69 24.72 -3.26
N SER A 8 17.17 25.34 -2.19
CA SER A 8 16.18 24.71 -1.32
C SER A 8 14.80 24.78 -1.98
N ASP A 9 14.39 23.71 -2.65
CA ASP A 9 12.99 23.54 -3.10
C ASP A 9 12.13 23.19 -1.88
N THR A 10 11.83 24.19 -1.05
CA THR A 10 10.85 24.06 0.02
C THR A 10 9.47 24.02 -0.63
N ARG A 11 9.01 22.83 -1.02
CA ARG A 11 7.59 22.61 -1.28
C ARG A 11 6.86 22.86 0.03
N SER A 12 6.21 24.02 0.12
CA SER A 12 5.23 24.32 1.14
C SER A 12 4.08 23.32 0.98
N TYR A 13 3.91 22.43 1.95
CA TYR A 13 2.74 21.58 2.01
C TYR A 13 1.64 22.33 2.76
N GLU A 14 0.52 22.55 2.11
CA GLU A 14 -0.71 22.98 2.78
C GLU A 14 -1.33 21.72 3.37
N ILE A 15 -1.14 21.49 4.68
CA ILE A 15 -1.87 20.45 5.40
C ILE A 15 -3.32 20.94 5.48
N LEU A 16 -4.18 20.41 4.61
CA LEU A 16 -5.63 20.60 4.74
C LEU A 16 -6.11 19.84 5.97
N GLN A 17 -6.13 20.52 7.11
CA GLN A 17 -6.86 20.11 8.28
C GLN A 17 -8.35 20.32 7.99
N TYR A 18 -9.04 19.27 7.54
CA TYR A 18 -10.47 19.33 7.27
C TYR A 18 -11.25 19.50 8.59
N ASP A 19 -12.06 20.55 8.66
CA ASP A 19 -13.12 20.67 9.65
C ASP A 19 -14.13 19.52 9.44
N CYS A 20 -14.41 18.78 10.51
CA CYS A 20 -15.31 17.63 10.54
C CYS A 20 -16.76 17.98 10.13
N SER A 21 -17.09 19.27 10.03
CA SER A 21 -18.44 19.77 9.78
C SER A 21 -18.98 19.61 8.34
N THR A 22 -18.12 19.39 7.33
CA THR A 22 -18.57 19.32 5.90
C THR A 22 -18.23 18.02 5.19
N TRP A 23 -17.75 16.98 5.90
CA TRP A 23 -17.40 15.72 5.24
C TRP A 23 -18.66 14.90 4.88
N VAL A 24 -19.03 14.92 3.60
CA VAL A 24 -19.95 13.93 3.03
C VAL A 24 -19.11 12.77 2.52
N ALA A 25 -19.18 11.64 3.24
CA ALA A 25 -18.63 10.38 2.75
C ALA A 25 -19.11 10.13 1.31
N PRO A 26 -18.22 9.85 0.35
CA PRO A 26 -18.65 9.19 -0.88
C PRO A 26 -19.47 7.96 -0.47
N LYS A 27 -20.61 7.71 -1.13
CA LYS A 27 -21.45 6.50 -0.89
C LYS A 27 -20.78 5.20 -1.38
N ARG A 28 -19.50 5.00 -1.06
CA ARG A 28 -18.72 3.83 -1.46
C ARG A 28 -18.42 2.96 -0.24
N ARG A 29 -18.67 1.65 -0.39
CA ARG A 29 -18.56 0.64 0.67
C ARG A 29 -17.08 0.44 1.02
N ARG A 30 -16.68 0.80 2.23
CA ARG A 30 -15.36 0.49 2.79
C ARG A 30 -15.32 -1.00 3.11
N ARG A 31 -14.37 -1.74 2.54
CA ARG A 31 -14.14 -3.17 2.84
C ARG A 31 -12.69 -3.34 3.30
N VAL A 32 -12.51 -4.03 4.41
CA VAL A 32 -11.19 -4.34 4.98
C VAL A 32 -10.99 -5.84 4.87
N TYR A 33 -9.82 -6.25 4.37
CA TYR A 33 -9.44 -7.64 4.22
C TYR A 33 -8.27 -7.90 5.17
N PRO A 34 -8.49 -8.49 6.36
CA PRO A 34 -7.50 -8.52 7.42
C PRO A 34 -6.44 -9.62 7.25
N TYR A 35 -6.56 -10.43 6.20
CA TYR A 35 -5.68 -11.58 5.95
C TYR A 35 -4.24 -11.14 5.64
N GLN A 36 -3.28 -12.01 5.97
CA GLN A 36 -1.88 -11.82 5.64
C GLN A 36 -1.19 -13.18 5.46
N LEU A 37 -0.03 -13.18 4.79
CA LEU A 37 0.83 -14.35 4.79
C LEU A 37 1.34 -14.63 6.20
N GLU A 38 1.57 -15.90 6.48
CA GLU A 38 2.12 -16.33 7.76
C GLU A 38 3.42 -15.61 8.09
N PHE A 39 3.39 -14.86 9.20
CA PHE A 39 4.54 -14.20 9.79
C PHE A 39 4.38 -14.22 11.31
N ASN A 40 5.36 -14.82 12.01
CA ASN A 40 5.24 -15.15 13.43
C ASN A 40 3.93 -15.91 13.75
N ASN A 41 3.52 -15.94 15.01
CA ASN A 41 2.24 -16.49 15.43
C ASN A 41 1.20 -15.37 15.65
N TRP A 42 0.98 -14.53 14.64
CA TRP A 42 0.09 -13.37 14.70
C TRP A 42 -1.31 -13.67 14.15
N ALA A 43 -2.26 -12.77 14.42
CA ALA A 43 -3.63 -12.92 13.96
C ALA A 43 -3.73 -12.85 12.43
N PHE A 44 -4.75 -13.51 11.86
CA PHE A 44 -5.09 -13.50 10.43
C PHE A 44 -4.01 -14.06 9.47
N ASN A 45 -3.03 -14.80 10.00
CA ASN A 45 -2.06 -15.55 9.22
C ASN A 45 -2.75 -16.66 8.43
N LEU A 46 -2.49 -16.72 7.14
CA LEU A 46 -2.82 -17.85 6.28
C LEU A 46 -1.55 -18.36 5.60
N PRO A 47 -1.42 -19.68 5.39
CA PRO A 47 -0.21 -20.24 4.80
C PRO A 47 0.03 -19.72 3.39
N SER A 48 1.29 -19.49 3.03
CA SER A 48 1.64 -19.08 1.67
C SER A 48 1.32 -20.20 0.67
N ASN A 49 0.91 -19.81 -0.55
CA ASN A 49 0.55 -20.73 -1.64
C ASN A 49 -0.58 -21.71 -1.30
N SER A 50 -1.44 -21.37 -0.33
CA SER A 50 -2.52 -22.24 0.14
C SER A 50 -3.87 -21.95 -0.54
N ILE A 51 -4.84 -22.85 -0.37
CA ILE A 51 -6.21 -22.65 -0.85
C ILE A 51 -6.92 -21.56 -0.03
N GLU A 52 -6.63 -21.47 1.25
CA GLU A 52 -7.24 -20.56 2.22
C GLU A 52 -6.90 -19.11 1.89
N ILE A 53 -5.62 -18.80 1.66
CA ILE A 53 -5.20 -17.44 1.26
C ILE A 53 -5.76 -17.07 -0.12
N LYS A 54 -5.88 -18.04 -1.04
CA LYS A 54 -6.53 -17.84 -2.35
C LYS A 54 -7.99 -17.44 -2.17
N GLN A 55 -8.71 -18.16 -1.32
CA GLN A 55 -10.12 -17.93 -1.02
C GLN A 55 -10.31 -16.59 -0.32
N ALA A 56 -9.45 -16.25 0.65
CA ALA A 56 -9.41 -14.94 1.28
C ALA A 56 -9.31 -13.79 0.25
N TRP A 57 -8.36 -13.86 -0.67
CA TRP A 57 -8.19 -12.84 -1.72
C TRP A 57 -9.33 -12.82 -2.75
N SER A 58 -9.99 -13.95 -3.00
CA SER A 58 -11.16 -13.98 -3.89
C SER A 58 -12.32 -13.12 -3.38
N GLN A 59 -12.39 -12.84 -2.07
CA GLN A 59 -13.41 -11.98 -1.46
C GLN A 59 -13.21 -10.48 -1.74
N ILE A 60 -12.02 -10.08 -2.23
CA ILE A 60 -11.77 -8.71 -2.68
C ILE A 60 -12.77 -8.40 -3.78
N SER A 61 -13.48 -7.28 -3.71
CA SER A 61 -14.50 -6.95 -4.72
C SER A 61 -13.88 -6.31 -5.96
N ASN A 62 -14.47 -6.51 -7.15
CA ASN A 62 -13.92 -5.95 -8.40
C ASN A 62 -14.08 -4.42 -8.49
N ASP A 63 -15.03 -3.85 -7.74
CA ASP A 63 -15.31 -2.41 -7.66
C ASP A 63 -14.41 -1.64 -6.68
N VAL A 64 -13.37 -2.27 -6.14
CA VAL A 64 -12.45 -1.62 -5.18
C VAL A 64 -11.56 -0.59 -5.89
N ASP A 65 -11.68 0.68 -5.51
CA ASP A 65 -10.78 1.76 -5.93
C ASP A 65 -9.47 1.76 -5.15
N VAL A 66 -9.54 1.59 -3.83
CA VAL A 66 -8.41 1.60 -2.91
C VAL A 66 -8.36 0.28 -2.14
N LEU A 67 -7.30 -0.49 -2.33
CA LEU A 67 -7.04 -1.74 -1.64
C LEU A 67 -6.03 -1.51 -0.52
N LEU A 68 -6.32 -2.00 0.68
CA LEU A 68 -5.38 -2.02 1.80
C LEU A 68 -5.09 -3.47 2.20
N THR A 69 -3.82 -3.84 2.30
CA THR A 69 -3.36 -5.12 2.85
C THR A 69 -2.21 -4.88 3.82
N HIS A 70 -1.93 -5.82 4.73
CA HIS A 70 -0.76 -5.67 5.61
C HIS A 70 0.55 -5.82 4.82
N GLY A 71 0.70 -6.94 4.11
CA GLY A 71 1.89 -7.27 3.33
C GLY A 71 1.77 -6.94 1.83
N PRO A 72 2.90 -6.92 1.12
CA PRO A 72 2.97 -6.61 -0.30
C PRO A 72 2.48 -7.77 -1.20
N PRO A 73 2.00 -7.45 -2.43
CA PRO A 73 1.91 -8.45 -3.49
C PRO A 73 3.32 -8.85 -3.95
N GLU A 74 3.45 -10.02 -4.58
CA GLU A 74 4.73 -10.51 -5.09
C GLU A 74 5.39 -9.51 -6.05
N ASN A 75 6.72 -9.39 -5.96
CA ASN A 75 7.57 -8.53 -6.78
C ASN A 75 7.39 -7.02 -6.63
N ILE A 76 6.49 -6.54 -5.74
CA ILE A 76 6.27 -5.11 -5.49
C ILE A 76 6.68 -4.77 -4.06
N PHE A 77 7.80 -4.07 -3.88
CA PHE A 77 8.34 -3.68 -2.56
C PHE A 77 8.42 -4.85 -1.55
N ASP A 78 8.69 -6.06 -2.05
CA ASP A 78 8.56 -7.30 -1.28
C ASP A 78 9.90 -7.90 -0.86
N LYS A 79 11.01 -7.18 -1.06
CA LYS A 79 12.36 -7.63 -0.76
C LYS A 79 12.77 -7.16 0.64
N ASN A 80 13.07 -8.10 1.53
CA ASN A 80 13.54 -7.79 2.89
C ASN A 80 15.07 -7.55 2.93
N SER A 81 15.60 -7.21 4.11
CA SER A 81 17.02 -6.96 4.38
C SER A 81 17.94 -8.16 4.10
N LEU A 82 17.41 -9.39 4.10
CA LEU A 82 18.15 -10.60 3.69
C LEU A 82 18.14 -10.80 2.16
N GLY A 83 17.48 -9.92 1.43
CA GLY A 83 17.34 -9.99 -0.02
C GLY A 83 16.32 -11.01 -0.51
N LEU A 84 15.53 -11.60 0.39
CA LEU A 84 14.48 -12.56 0.06
C LEU A 84 13.19 -11.82 -0.30
N ARG A 85 12.43 -12.39 -1.24
CA ARG A 85 11.10 -11.90 -1.62
C ARG A 85 10.04 -12.59 -0.77
N THR A 86 9.17 -11.82 -0.13
CA THR A 86 8.14 -12.32 0.80
C THR A 86 6.73 -11.85 0.41
N GLY A 87 6.55 -11.37 -0.82
CA GLY A 87 5.26 -10.93 -1.32
C GLY A 87 4.35 -12.10 -1.69
N CYS A 88 3.04 -11.85 -1.75
CA CYS A 88 2.05 -12.88 -2.05
C CYS A 88 1.72 -12.93 -3.56
N ALA A 89 2.04 -14.03 -4.23
CA ALA A 89 1.73 -14.25 -5.65
C ALA A 89 0.21 -14.26 -5.92
N GLN A 90 -0.57 -14.87 -5.02
CA GLN A 90 -2.02 -14.93 -5.12
C GLN A 90 -2.68 -13.56 -4.91
N LEU A 91 -2.07 -12.69 -4.10
CA LEU A 91 -2.51 -11.30 -3.97
C LEU A 91 -2.24 -10.53 -5.26
N LEU A 92 -1.04 -10.64 -5.83
CA LEU A 92 -0.72 -10.01 -7.12
C LEU A 92 -1.70 -10.45 -8.22
N ALA A 93 -1.99 -11.75 -8.30
CA ALA A 93 -2.98 -12.27 -9.24
C ALA A 93 -4.37 -11.65 -9.04
N ARG A 94 -4.80 -11.45 -7.77
CA ARG A 94 -6.08 -10.78 -7.49
C ARG A 94 -6.05 -9.30 -7.87
N VAL A 95 -4.98 -8.59 -7.56
CA VAL A 95 -4.78 -7.18 -7.92
C VAL A 95 -4.86 -6.99 -9.43
N ASN A 96 -4.25 -7.87 -10.23
CA ASN A 96 -4.30 -7.81 -11.70
C ASN A 96 -5.72 -7.99 -12.27
N ILE A 97 -6.61 -8.66 -11.54
CA ILE A 97 -8.03 -8.82 -11.91
C ILE A 97 -8.84 -7.59 -11.47
N VAL A 98 -8.68 -7.15 -10.22
CA VAL A 98 -9.47 -6.06 -9.61
C VAL A 98 -9.05 -4.70 -10.16
N LYS A 99 -7.76 -4.53 -10.46
CA LYS A 99 -7.12 -3.29 -10.87
C LYS A 99 -7.56 -2.12 -9.97
N PRO A 100 -7.26 -2.17 -8.66
CA PRO A 100 -7.50 -1.03 -7.79
C PRO A 100 -6.63 0.14 -8.28
N ARG A 101 -7.13 1.36 -8.16
CA ARG A 101 -6.38 2.55 -8.54
C ARG A 101 -5.20 2.79 -7.59
N LEU A 102 -5.38 2.39 -6.34
CA LEU A 102 -4.35 2.45 -5.30
C LEU A 102 -4.35 1.16 -4.48
N HIS A 103 -3.16 0.60 -4.27
CA HIS A 103 -2.92 -0.50 -3.35
C HIS A 103 -1.89 -0.06 -2.30
N VAL A 104 -2.34 0.10 -1.06
CA VAL A 104 -1.50 0.47 0.08
C VAL A 104 -1.22 -0.76 0.94
N PHE A 105 0.04 -0.93 1.33
CA PHE A 105 0.50 -1.97 2.24
C PHE A 105 1.72 -1.49 3.02
N GLY A 106 2.29 -2.35 3.85
CA GLY A 106 3.49 -2.08 4.63
C GLY A 106 4.29 -3.37 4.83
N HIS A 107 4.56 -3.67 6.09
CA HIS A 107 5.24 -4.89 6.58
C HIS A 107 6.73 -4.98 6.23
N ILE A 108 7.11 -4.71 4.98
CA ILE A 108 8.50 -4.73 4.53
C ILE A 108 9.08 -3.32 4.67
N HIS A 109 9.72 -3.04 5.81
CA HIS A 109 10.23 -1.71 6.15
C HIS A 109 11.29 -1.22 5.15
N GLU A 110 12.05 -2.13 4.56
CA GLU A 110 13.05 -1.88 3.51
C GLU A 110 12.41 -1.39 2.21
N GLY A 111 11.14 -1.72 2.00
CA GLY A 111 10.41 -1.47 0.76
C GLY A 111 9.67 -0.15 0.73
N TYR A 112 9.84 0.76 1.69
CA TYR A 112 9.12 2.04 1.73
C TYR A 112 9.23 2.81 0.41
N GLY A 113 8.07 3.25 -0.10
CA GLY A 113 8.02 4.02 -1.33
C GLY A 113 6.74 3.81 -2.13
N ARG A 114 6.80 4.29 -3.37
CA ARG A 114 5.69 4.29 -4.33
C ARG A 114 6.17 3.88 -5.71
N ILE A 115 5.36 3.11 -6.43
CA ILE A 115 5.54 2.85 -7.86
C ILE A 115 4.20 2.95 -8.57
N ASP A 116 4.21 3.63 -9.72
CA ASP A 116 3.04 3.83 -10.56
C ASP A 116 3.11 2.80 -11.69
N SER A 117 2.14 1.88 -11.73
CA SER A 117 1.92 1.01 -12.88
C SER A 117 0.80 1.57 -13.76
N ASP A 118 0.61 0.98 -14.95
CA ASP A 118 -0.43 1.40 -15.89
C ASP A 118 -1.86 1.39 -15.31
N SER A 119 -2.12 0.58 -14.28
CA SER A 119 -3.47 0.41 -13.71
C SER A 119 -3.60 0.63 -12.21
N THR A 120 -2.49 0.52 -11.47
CA THR A 120 -2.48 0.59 -10.01
C THR A 120 -1.27 1.36 -9.53
N ILE A 121 -1.49 2.32 -8.63
CA ILE A 121 -0.43 2.92 -7.83
C ILE A 121 -0.18 2.00 -6.63
N PHE A 122 1.04 1.54 -6.45
CA PHE A 122 1.43 0.71 -5.31
C PHE A 122 2.22 1.52 -4.32
N VAL A 123 1.89 1.36 -3.03
CA VAL A 123 2.49 2.13 -1.94
C VAL A 123 2.83 1.21 -0.80
N ASN A 124 4.12 1.16 -0.46
CA ASN A 124 4.56 0.66 0.82
C ASN A 124 4.69 1.84 1.79
N ALA A 125 3.71 1.96 2.69
CA ALA A 125 3.60 2.99 3.70
C ALA A 125 4.12 2.53 5.07
N SER A 126 5.13 1.65 5.09
CA SER A 126 5.86 1.37 6.34
C SER A 126 6.34 2.70 6.93
N THR A 127 6.02 2.97 8.19
CA THR A 127 6.48 4.20 8.88
C THR A 127 7.83 3.96 9.55
N CYS A 128 8.04 2.72 9.98
CA CYS A 128 9.25 2.31 10.65
C CYS A 128 10.29 1.85 9.63
N ASP A 129 11.55 2.19 9.88
CA ASP A 129 12.70 1.58 9.21
C ASP A 129 13.03 0.19 9.79
N VAL A 130 14.09 -0.44 9.28
CA VAL A 130 14.56 -1.77 9.72
C VAL A 130 14.95 -1.84 11.20
N ASN A 131 15.24 -0.69 11.83
CA ASN A 131 15.55 -0.58 13.26
C ASN A 131 14.30 -0.23 14.09
N TYR A 132 13.12 -0.35 13.49
CA TYR A 132 11.83 -0.02 14.10
C TYR A 132 11.72 1.46 14.53
N GLN A 133 12.51 2.35 13.92
CA GLN A 133 12.39 3.79 14.19
C GLN A 133 11.40 4.42 13.21
N PRO A 134 10.44 5.25 13.66
CA PRO A 134 9.40 5.85 12.82
C PRO A 134 9.95 7.03 12.00
N THR A 135 10.88 6.73 11.08
CA THR A 135 11.65 7.72 10.31
C THR A 135 11.11 7.95 8.91
N GLN A 136 10.26 7.06 8.40
CA GLN A 136 9.70 7.14 7.06
C GLN A 136 8.44 8.02 7.09
N GLY A 137 8.49 9.12 6.35
CA GLY A 137 7.42 10.13 6.32
C GLY A 137 6.12 9.62 5.69
N PRO A 138 5.02 10.38 5.83
CA PRO A 138 3.78 10.05 5.14
C PRO A 138 3.93 10.21 3.62
N ILE A 139 3.33 9.29 2.87
CA ILE A 139 3.22 9.38 1.41
C ILE A 139 1.85 10.00 1.07
N VAL A 140 1.86 11.19 0.47
CA VAL A 140 0.64 11.90 0.04
C VAL A 140 0.32 11.53 -1.40
N ILE A 141 -0.94 11.14 -1.66
CA ILE A 141 -1.41 10.74 -2.98
C ILE A 141 -2.75 11.38 -3.26
N ASP A 142 -2.77 12.17 -4.33
CA ASP A 142 -4.00 12.66 -4.93
C ASP A 142 -4.55 11.60 -5.88
N LEU A 143 -5.76 11.14 -5.59
CA LEU A 143 -6.41 10.11 -6.37
C LEU A 143 -7.72 10.63 -6.94
N GLU A 144 -7.76 10.82 -8.25
CA GLU A 144 -9.03 11.03 -8.93
C GLU A 144 -9.90 9.78 -8.75
N LEU A 145 -11.18 9.94 -8.40
CA LEU A 145 -12.13 8.84 -8.41
C LEU A 145 -13.06 9.00 -9.61
N LYS A 146 -13.14 7.96 -10.43
CA LYS A 146 -13.95 7.83 -11.64
C LYS A 146 -14.73 6.53 -11.48
N ASP A 147 -15.95 6.48 -11.98
CA ASP A 147 -16.72 5.25 -11.92
C ASP A 147 -16.03 4.16 -12.75
N LYS A 148 -15.96 2.94 -12.21
CA LYS A 148 -15.49 1.78 -12.96
C LYS A 148 -16.59 1.37 -13.94
N ASN A 149 -16.27 1.31 -15.23
CA ASN A 149 -17.15 0.81 -16.29
C ASN A 149 -17.58 -0.65 -16.05
#